data_AF-A0A9X2AB56-F1
#
_entry.id   AF-A0A9X2AB56-F1
#
_cell.length_a   1.000
_cell.length_b   1.000
_cell.length_c   1.000
_cell.angle_alpha   90.00
_cell.angle_beta   90.00
_cell.angle_gamma   90.00
#
_symmetry.space_group_name_H-M   'P 1'
#
loop_
_entity.id
_entity.type
_entity.pdbx_description
1 polymer ?
#
loop_
_entity_poly.entity_id
_entity_poly.type
_entity_poly.pdbx_seq_one_letter_code
_entity_poly.pdbx_strand_id
1 'polypeptide(L)'
;MPKLIIKRNSEWANKMRSFDLYLNGRKFAEIKDKQTLSFTIPEGNYQLKARIDWCGSEPIHLDLKQNEFKRVEIKGFIFSKYLFPLAMFVGVLYFGVYFKFNQNSLFLATLMMALFGYMFYFMSFGRNRYLRLREF
;
A
#
# COMPACT_ATOMS: atom_id res chain seq x y z
N MET A 1 20.41 6.01 -22.92
CA MET A 1 19.07 6.23 -22.33
C MET A 1 19.02 5.54 -20.96
N PRO A 2 18.61 6.24 -19.89
CA PRO A 2 18.48 5.65 -18.56
C PRO A 2 17.44 4.53 -18.51
N LYS A 3 17.62 3.61 -17.54
CA LYS A 3 16.70 2.50 -17.28
C LYS A 3 16.04 2.68 -15.92
N LEU A 4 14.71 2.69 -15.91
CA LEU A 4 13.89 2.66 -14.71
C LEU A 4 13.37 1.24 -14.48
N ILE A 5 13.78 0.64 -13.36
CA ILE A 5 13.36 -0.70 -12.93
C ILE A 5 12.39 -0.52 -11.77
N ILE A 6 11.17 -1.03 -11.94
CA ILE A 6 10.13 -0.96 -10.92
C ILE A 6 9.80 -2.38 -10.48
N LYS A 7 9.96 -2.65 -9.18
CA LYS A 7 9.67 -3.95 -8.58
C LYS A 7 8.52 -3.80 -7.60
N ARG A 8 7.53 -4.68 -7.69
CA ARG A 8 6.45 -4.77 -6.69
C ARG A 8 6.73 -5.91 -5.69
N ASN A 9 6.64 -5.59 -4.40
CA ASN A 9 6.64 -6.61 -3.35
C ASN A 9 5.29 -7.32 -3.22
N SER A 10 5.34 -8.53 -2.67
CA SER A 10 4.16 -9.34 -2.45
C SER A 10 3.51 -9.04 -1.11
N GLU A 11 2.20 -8.90 -1.12
CA GLU A 11 1.38 -8.76 0.08
C GLU A 11 0.06 -9.47 -0.12
N TRP A 12 -0.44 -10.15 0.91
CA TRP A 12 -1.66 -10.96 0.81
C TRP A 12 -2.90 -10.10 0.58
N ALA A 13 -2.99 -8.90 1.18
CA ALA A 13 -4.18 -8.05 1.11
C ALA A 13 -4.48 -7.52 -0.29
N ASN A 14 -3.45 -7.27 -1.11
CA ASN A 14 -3.63 -6.78 -2.48
C ASN A 14 -3.10 -7.77 -3.53
N LYS A 15 -2.90 -9.04 -3.18
CA LYS A 15 -2.25 -10.04 -4.04
C LYS A 15 -2.93 -10.20 -5.39
N MET A 16 -4.26 -10.16 -5.40
CA MET A 16 -5.08 -10.31 -6.62
C MET A 16 -5.25 -9.01 -7.41
N ARG A 17 -4.86 -7.88 -6.83
CA ARG A 17 -5.03 -6.56 -7.43
C ARG A 17 -3.74 -6.11 -8.07
N SER A 18 -3.83 -5.39 -9.17
CA SER A 18 -2.71 -4.71 -9.81
C SER A 18 -2.57 -3.28 -9.31
N PHE A 19 -1.37 -2.71 -9.46
CA PHE A 19 -1.13 -1.30 -9.16
C PHE A 19 -0.91 -0.54 -10.46
N ASP A 20 -1.55 0.61 -10.57
CA ASP A 20 -1.37 1.53 -11.68
C ASP A 20 -0.17 2.44 -11.42
N LEU A 21 0.68 2.60 -12.43
CA LEU A 21 1.86 3.44 -12.38
C LEU A 21 1.64 4.70 -13.22
N TYR A 22 1.91 5.84 -12.59
CA TYR A 22 1.77 7.17 -13.16
C TYR A 22 3.13 7.86 -13.17
N LEU A 23 3.48 8.43 -14.33
CA LEU A 23 4.67 9.25 -14.52
C LEU A 23 4.21 10.66 -14.91
N ASN A 24 4.60 11.68 -14.15
CA ASN A 24 4.15 13.06 -14.32
C ASN A 24 2.61 13.17 -14.43
N GLY A 25 1.89 12.36 -13.65
CA GLY A 25 0.42 12.34 -13.62
C GLY A 25 -0.25 11.53 -14.75
N ARG A 26 0.49 10.98 -15.71
CA ARG A 26 -0.06 10.14 -16.79
C ARG A 26 0.16 8.66 -16.48
N LYS A 27 -0.92 7.86 -16.53
CA LYS A 27 -0.82 6.39 -16.40
C LYS A 27 0.00 5.86 -17.58
N PHE A 28 1.04 5.07 -17.30
CA PHE A 28 1.89 4.50 -18.35
C PHE A 28 2.01 2.98 -18.27
N ALA A 29 1.75 2.38 -17.11
CA ALA A 29 1.87 0.95 -16.91
C ALA A 29 1.02 0.46 -15.73
N GLU A 30 0.92 -0.85 -15.63
CA GLU A 30 0.27 -1.57 -14.54
C GLU A 30 1.18 -2.71 -14.09
N ILE A 31 1.29 -2.94 -12.78
CA ILE A 31 2.21 -3.92 -12.19
C ILE A 31 1.48 -4.92 -11.27
N LYS A 32 1.61 -6.20 -11.58
CA LYS A 32 1.02 -7.34 -10.84
C LYS A 32 1.90 -7.79 -9.68
N ASP A 33 1.36 -8.63 -8.81
CA ASP A 33 2.06 -9.19 -7.65
C ASP A 33 3.41 -9.81 -8.06
N LYS A 34 4.48 -9.49 -7.32
CA LYS A 34 5.88 -9.91 -7.56
C LYS A 34 6.47 -9.55 -8.92
N GLN A 35 5.78 -8.77 -9.74
CA GLN A 35 6.27 -8.39 -11.05
C GLN A 35 7.42 -7.37 -10.94
N THR A 36 8.36 -7.45 -11.88
CA THR A 36 9.39 -6.43 -12.11
C THR A 36 9.27 -5.96 -13.54
N LEU A 37 9.22 -4.64 -13.73
CA LEU A 37 9.12 -3.99 -15.03
C LEU A 37 10.36 -3.13 -15.26
N SER A 38 10.83 -3.10 -16.50
CA SER A 38 11.98 -2.28 -16.90
C SER A 38 11.60 -1.38 -18.06
N PHE A 39 11.82 -0.08 -17.91
CA PHE A 39 11.50 0.93 -18.90
C PHE A 39 12.76 1.70 -19.30
N THR A 40 12.92 1.95 -20.59
CA THR A 40 13.94 2.87 -21.10
C THR A 40 13.26 4.22 -21.30
N ILE A 41 13.65 5.23 -20.52
CA ILE A 41 13.00 6.55 -20.48
C ILE A 41 14.05 7.61 -20.87
N PRO A 42 13.68 8.71 -21.55
CA PRO A 42 14.59 9.82 -21.78
C PRO A 42 15.08 10.45 -20.47
N GLU A 43 16.23 11.09 -20.52
CA GLU A 43 16.80 11.82 -19.38
C GLU A 43 15.87 12.97 -18.95
N GLY A 44 15.88 13.27 -17.65
CA GLY A 44 15.08 14.35 -17.09
C GLY A 44 14.48 14.03 -15.73
N ASN A 45 13.71 15.00 -15.23
CA ASN A 45 13.04 14.93 -13.94
C ASN A 45 11.63 14.38 -14.11
N TYR A 46 11.33 13.32 -13.36
CA TYR A 46 10.03 12.67 -13.38
C TYR A 46 9.45 12.54 -11.97
N GLN A 47 8.14 12.60 -11.89
CA GLN A 47 7.39 12.28 -10.70
C GLN A 47 6.70 10.93 -10.88
N LEU A 48 7.12 9.92 -10.10
CA LEU A 48 6.52 8.60 -10.12
C LEU A 48 5.50 8.48 -8.98
N LYS A 49 4.30 8.01 -9.31
CA LYS A 49 3.24 7.71 -8.34
C LYS A 49 2.57 6.38 -8.68
N ALA A 50 2.33 5.55 -7.67
CA ALA A 50 1.54 4.33 -7.77
C ALA A 50 0.13 4.54 -7.19
N ARG A 51 -0.88 3.92 -7.80
CA ARG A 51 -2.27 3.89 -7.32
C ARG A 51 -2.85 2.49 -7.35
N ILE A 52 -3.84 2.26 -6.49
CA ILE A 52 -4.70 1.08 -6.47
C ILE A 52 -6.10 1.54 -6.09
N ASP A 53 -7.08 1.30 -6.96
CA ASP A 53 -8.44 1.82 -6.80
C ASP A 53 -8.44 3.33 -6.48
N TRP A 54 -9.03 3.73 -5.35
CA TRP A 54 -9.04 5.11 -4.85
C TRP A 54 -7.85 5.47 -3.93
N CYS A 55 -6.98 4.52 -3.65
CA CYS A 55 -5.79 4.67 -2.81
C CYS A 55 -4.52 4.87 -3.67
N GLY A 56 -3.45 5.32 -3.04
CA GLY A 56 -2.17 5.51 -3.74
C GLY A 56 -0.99 5.72 -2.82
N SER A 57 0.08 6.20 -3.43
CA SER A 57 1.35 6.54 -2.79
C SER A 57 1.63 8.03 -2.81
N GLU A 58 2.52 8.45 -1.92
CA GLU A 58 3.19 9.73 -2.04
C GLU A 58 4.09 9.70 -3.29
N PRO A 59 4.07 10.76 -4.11
CA PRO A 59 4.91 10.81 -5.29
C PRO A 59 6.39 10.86 -4.90
N ILE A 60 7.24 10.19 -5.66
CA ILE A 60 8.69 10.33 -5.55
C ILE A 60 9.25 11.06 -6.77
N HIS A 61 10.28 11.88 -6.55
CA HIS A 61 10.98 12.60 -7.61
C HIS A 61 12.20 11.80 -8.04
N LEU A 62 12.23 11.44 -9.32
CA LEU A 62 13.30 10.71 -9.95
C LEU A 62 14.06 11.67 -10.88
N ASP A 63 15.34 11.86 -10.60
CA ASP A 63 16.29 12.47 -11.55
C ASP A 63 16.95 11.33 -12.33
N LEU A 64 16.72 11.28 -13.65
CA LEU A 64 17.27 10.25 -14.54
C LEU A 64 18.38 10.86 -15.41
N LYS A 65 19.63 10.47 -15.14
CA LYS A 65 20.81 10.89 -15.91
C LYS A 65 21.22 9.86 -16.95
N GLN A 66 22.04 10.29 -17.91
CA GLN A 66 22.54 9.42 -18.97
C GLN A 66 23.23 8.17 -18.40
N ASN A 67 22.88 6.99 -18.94
CA ASN A 67 23.41 5.68 -18.51
C ASN A 67 23.13 5.26 -17.05
N GLU A 68 22.21 5.94 -16.35
CA GLU A 68 21.85 5.56 -14.99
C GLU A 68 20.77 4.47 -14.93
N PHE A 69 20.83 3.64 -13.88
CA PHE A 69 19.81 2.66 -13.53
C PHE A 69 19.13 3.10 -12.24
N LYS A 70 17.88 3.56 -12.32
CA LYS A 70 17.06 3.82 -11.13
C LYS A 70 16.22 2.60 -10.81
N ARG A 71 16.25 2.16 -9.56
CA ARG A 71 15.43 1.05 -9.07
C ARG A 71 14.46 1.56 -8.03
N VAL A 72 13.18 1.26 -8.24
CA VAL A 72 12.10 1.66 -7.35
C VAL A 72 11.35 0.42 -6.91
N GLU A 73 11.21 0.28 -5.59
CA GLU A 73 10.41 -0.76 -4.96
C GLU A 73 9.06 -0.20 -4.55
N ILE A 74 7.99 -0.91 -4.90
CA ILE A 74 6.63 -0.62 -4.45
C ILE A 74 6.26 -1.62 -3.36
N LYS A 75 6.04 -1.09 -2.17
CA LYS A 75 5.45 -1.82 -1.04
C LYS A 75 4.03 -1.35 -0.87
N GLY A 76 3.12 -2.27 -0.63
CA GLY A 76 1.77 -1.86 -0.26
C GLY A 76 1.61 -1.69 1.24
N PHE A 77 0.38 -1.92 1.68
CA PHE A 77 -0.07 -1.59 3.02
C PHE A 77 0.48 -2.61 4.04
N ILE A 78 1.71 -2.39 4.52
CA ILE A 78 2.39 -3.20 5.55
C ILE A 78 1.46 -3.48 6.75
N PHE A 79 0.60 -2.53 7.10
CA PHE A 79 -0.34 -2.65 8.22
C PHE A 79 -1.38 -3.76 8.03
N SER A 80 -1.84 -4.05 6.80
CA SER A 80 -2.79 -5.14 6.56
C SER A 80 -2.31 -6.47 7.17
N LYS A 81 -1.01 -6.79 7.04
CA LYS A 81 -0.41 -8.05 7.48
C LYS A 81 -0.58 -8.40 8.95
N TYR A 82 -0.58 -7.41 9.84
CA TYR A 82 -0.65 -7.66 11.27
C TYR A 82 -1.93 -7.08 11.89
N LEU A 83 -2.37 -5.91 11.41
CA LEU A 83 -3.49 -5.20 11.99
C LEU A 83 -4.82 -5.89 11.74
N PHE A 84 -5.03 -6.44 10.53
CA PHE A 84 -6.30 -7.11 10.22
C PHE A 84 -6.49 -8.42 10.99
N PRO A 85 -5.50 -9.34 11.04
CA PRO A 85 -5.60 -10.51 11.92
C PRO A 85 -5.81 -10.15 13.39
N LEU A 86 -5.14 -9.10 13.87
CA LEU A 86 -5.32 -8.61 15.24
C LEU A 86 -6.74 -8.08 15.48
N ALA A 87 -7.29 -7.28 14.57
CA ALA A 87 -8.65 -6.77 14.66
C ALA A 87 -9.70 -7.90 14.66
N MET A 88 -9.50 -8.92 13.80
CA MET A 88 -10.36 -10.10 13.79
C MET A 88 -10.27 -10.89 15.09
N PHE A 89 -9.07 -11.09 15.63
CA PHE A 89 -8.87 -11.80 16.90
C PHE A 89 -9.55 -11.07 18.06
N VAL A 90 -9.38 -9.75 18.16
CA VAL A 90 -10.06 -8.93 19.16
C VAL A 90 -11.59 -8.99 19.01
N GLY A 91 -12.09 -8.99 17.76
CA GLY A 91 -13.52 -9.14 17.48
C GLY A 91 -14.08 -10.49 17.95
N VAL A 92 -13.38 -11.60 17.65
CA VAL A 92 -13.77 -12.94 18.11
C VAL A 92 -13.79 -13.00 19.64
N LEU A 93 -12.79 -12.43 20.31
CA LEU A 93 -12.77 -12.35 21.77
C LEU A 93 -13.93 -11.53 22.32
N TYR A 94 -14.22 -10.37 21.73
CA TYR A 94 -15.36 -9.53 22.12
C TYR A 94 -16.68 -10.29 22.02
N PHE A 95 -16.97 -10.89 20.87
CA PHE A 95 -18.21 -11.66 20.68
C PHE A 95 -18.26 -12.89 21.58
N GLY A 96 -17.13 -13.58 21.81
CA GLY A 96 -17.06 -14.72 22.71
C GLY A 96 -17.41 -14.35 24.17
N VAL A 97 -16.90 -13.22 24.66
CA VAL A 97 -17.25 -12.70 25.99
C VAL A 97 -18.72 -12.30 26.05
N TYR A 98 -19.20 -11.59 25.03
CA TYR A 98 -20.59 -11.16 24.91
C TYR A 98 -21.55 -12.36 24.94
N PHE A 99 -21.33 -13.40 24.13
CA PHE A 99 -22.23 -14.55 24.06
C PHE A 99 -22.15 -15.46 25.30
N LYS A 100 -20.95 -15.66 25.87
CA LYS A 100 -20.79 -16.60 26.99
C LYS A 100 -21.21 -16.02 28.34
N PHE A 101 -20.92 -14.74 28.56
CA PHE A 101 -21.12 -14.09 29.86
C PHE A 101 -22.22 -13.03 29.85
N ASN A 102 -22.81 -12.74 28.68
CA ASN A 102 -23.77 -11.65 28.48
C ASN A 102 -23.24 -10.28 28.95
N GLN A 103 -21.92 -10.11 28.90
CA GLN A 103 -21.22 -8.89 29.32
C GLN A 103 -20.70 -8.15 28.10
N ASN A 104 -21.08 -6.88 27.98
CA ASN A 104 -20.51 -5.99 26.98
C ASN A 104 -19.25 -5.30 27.54
N SER A 105 -18.08 -5.80 27.13
CA SER A 105 -16.82 -5.20 27.52
C SER A 105 -16.54 -3.93 26.71
N LEU A 106 -16.71 -2.77 27.37
CA LEU A 106 -16.38 -1.47 26.78
C LEU A 106 -14.93 -1.39 26.29
N PHE A 107 -14.01 -2.02 27.02
CA PHE A 107 -12.59 -2.05 26.66
C PHE A 107 -12.36 -2.77 25.33
N LEU A 108 -12.88 -3.99 25.18
CA LEU A 108 -12.74 -4.76 23.94
C LEU A 108 -13.44 -4.08 22.77
N ALA A 109 -14.63 -3.51 22.99
CA ALA A 109 -15.35 -2.74 21.97
C ALA A 109 -14.55 -1.53 21.51
N THR A 110 -13.99 -0.76 22.44
CA THR A 110 -13.19 0.44 22.13
C THR A 110 -11.89 0.07 21.39
N LEU A 111 -11.20 -0.99 21.83
CA LEU A 111 -10.01 -1.50 21.16
C LEU A 111 -10.34 -1.93 19.72
N MET A 112 -11.44 -2.66 19.53
CA MET A 112 -11.91 -3.07 18.21
C MET A 112 -12.20 -1.85 17.31
N MET A 113 -12.93 -0.86 17.83
CA MET A 113 -13.22 0.39 17.12
C MET A 113 -11.95 1.15 16.72
N ALA A 114 -10.95 1.23 17.61
CA ALA A 114 -9.69 1.89 17.31
C ALA A 114 -8.91 1.18 16.19
N LEU A 115 -8.85 -0.15 16.20
CA LEU A 115 -8.17 -0.95 15.18
C LEU A 115 -8.81 -0.77 13.80
N PHE A 116 -10.14 -0.89 13.71
CA PHE A 116 -10.87 -0.66 12.46
C PHE A 116 -10.83 0.80 12.03
N GLY A 117 -10.97 1.75 12.96
CA GLY A 117 -10.88 3.18 12.68
C GLY A 117 -9.55 3.57 12.04
N TYR A 118 -8.44 3.01 12.54
CA TYR A 118 -7.12 3.19 11.93
C TYR A 118 -7.05 2.60 10.51
N MET A 119 -7.66 1.45 10.25
CA MET A 119 -7.77 0.91 8.88
C MET A 119 -8.57 1.82 7.96
N PHE A 120 -9.73 2.30 8.42
CA PHE A 120 -10.59 3.21 7.65
C PHE A 120 -9.89 4.54 7.37
N TYR A 121 -9.07 5.04 8.28
CA TYR A 121 -8.26 6.24 8.05
C TYR A 121 -7.40 6.11 6.79
N PHE A 122 -6.69 4.99 6.61
CA PHE A 122 -5.85 4.77 5.42
C PHE A 122 -6.63 4.50 4.15
N MET A 123 -7.90 4.10 4.23
CA MET A 123 -8.77 3.99 3.05
C MET A 123 -9.45 5.32 2.69
N SER A 124 -9.53 6.28 3.62
CA SER A 124 -10.21 7.57 3.46
C SER A 124 -9.22 8.74 3.37
N PHE A 125 -8.87 9.37 4.49
CA PHE A 125 -8.02 10.55 4.55
C PHE A 125 -6.55 10.23 4.25
N GLY A 126 -6.06 9.12 4.79
CA GLY A 126 -4.70 8.62 4.60
C GLY A 126 -4.46 7.88 3.28
N ARG A 127 -5.42 7.89 2.35
CA ARG A 127 -5.41 7.07 1.11
C ARG A 127 -4.17 7.21 0.23
N ASN A 128 -3.51 8.38 0.23
CA ASN A 128 -2.28 8.59 -0.52
C ASN A 128 -1.03 7.98 0.15
N ARG A 129 -1.14 7.46 1.37
CA ARG A 129 -0.04 6.80 2.10
C ARG A 129 -0.23 5.28 2.19
N TYR A 130 -1.21 4.76 1.45
CA TYR A 130 -1.54 3.34 1.43
C TYR A 130 -0.43 2.52 0.76
N LEU A 131 0.07 3.01 -0.39
CA LEU A 131 1.23 2.46 -1.09
C LEU A 131 2.48 3.28 -0.73
N ARG A 132 3.64 2.62 -0.75
CA ARG A 132 4.95 3.24 -0.48
C ARG A 132 5.92 2.92 -1.60
N LEU A 133 6.52 3.97 -2.14
CA LEU A 133 7.58 3.91 -3.13
C LEU A 133 8.90 4.15 -2.42
N ARG A 134 9.93 3.34 -2.72
CA ARG A 134 11.28 3.50 -2.15
C ARG A 134 12.34 3.20 -3.20
N GLU A 135 13.35 4.06 -3.27
CA GLU A 135 14.55 3.81 -4.08
C GLU A 135 15.51 2.86 -3.35
N PHE A 136 16.19 1.97 -4.09
CA PHE A 136 17.11 0.98 -3.54
C PHE A 136 18.25 0.62 -4.50
#